data_AF-A0A1Q6L5X1-F1
#
_entry.id   AF-A0A1Q6L5X1-F1
#
_cell.length_a   1.000
_cell.length_b   1.000
_cell.length_c   1.000
_cell.angle_alpha   90.00
_cell.angle_beta   90.00
_cell.angle_gamma   90.00
#
_symmetry.space_group_name_H-M   'P 1'
#
loop_
_entity.id
_entity.type
_entity.pdbx_description
1 polymer ?
#
loop_
_entity_poly.entity_id
_entity_poly.type
_entity_poly.pdbx_seq_one_letter_code
_entity_poly.pdbx_strand_id
1 'polypeptide(L)'
;MAKCEYCNKDMLECDGCDTNQLILNDSNVYDRIAVGDKYDFYDGTEDEEFRCHDCNALLGNYHHAGCDCEICPKCHQQLISCDC
;
A
#
# COMPACT_ATOMS: atom_id res chain seq x y z
N MET A 1 -4.07 -13.54 13.39
CA MET A 1 -4.43 -12.13 13.17
C MET A 1 -3.14 -11.36 13.11
N ALA A 2 -2.86 -10.75 11.95
CA ALA A 2 -1.57 -10.15 11.64
C ALA A 2 -1.72 -8.63 11.70
N LYS A 3 -0.85 -7.98 12.48
CA LYS A 3 -0.86 -6.53 12.66
C LYS A 3 0.12 -5.90 11.69
N CYS A 4 -0.29 -4.78 11.09
CA CYS A 4 0.57 -4.00 10.22
C CYS A 4 1.65 -3.26 11.03
N GLU A 5 2.90 -3.30 10.58
CA GLU A 5 4.02 -2.62 11.24
C GLU A 5 3.95 -1.09 11.15
N TYR A 6 3.30 -0.55 10.11
CA TYR A 6 3.15 0.90 9.94
C TYR A 6 2.04 1.47 10.83
N CYS A 7 0.85 0.87 10.82
CA CYS A 7 -0.32 1.44 11.51
C CYS A 7 -0.73 0.73 12.82
N ASN A 8 -0.12 -0.41 13.15
CA ASN A 8 -0.45 -1.24 14.33
C ASN A 8 -1.89 -1.78 14.40
N LYS A 9 -2.69 -1.65 13.33
CA LYS A 9 -4.05 -2.20 13.21
C LYS A 9 -4.01 -3.65 12.71
N ASP A 10 -5.08 -4.39 13.00
CA ASP A 10 -5.29 -5.72 12.44
C ASP A 10 -5.71 -5.62 10.97
N MET A 11 -4.97 -6.29 10.08
CA MET A 11 -5.15 -6.17 8.63
C MET A 11 -6.50 -6.72 8.13
N LEU A 12 -7.21 -7.54 8.92
CA LEU A 12 -8.52 -8.09 8.55
C LEU A 12 -9.70 -7.28 9.11
N GLU A 13 -9.47 -6.39 10.08
CA GLU A 13 -10.52 -5.62 10.73
C GLU A 13 -10.60 -4.16 10.26
N CYS A 14 -9.66 -3.71 9.41
CA CYS A 14 -9.65 -2.37 8.86
C CYS A 14 -9.70 -2.34 7.33
N ASP A 15 -10.06 -1.17 6.78
CA ASP A 15 -10.12 -0.94 5.34
C ASP A 15 -8.74 -0.74 4.70
N GLY A 16 -7.68 -0.62 5.50
CA GLY A 16 -6.30 -0.55 5.02
C GLY A 16 -5.39 0.12 6.03
N CYS A 17 -4.17 0.40 5.60
CA CYS A 17 -3.22 1.15 6.40
C CYS A 17 -3.58 2.64 6.41
N ASP A 18 -3.46 3.30 7.57
CA ASP A 18 -3.69 4.75 7.71
C ASP A 18 -2.39 5.58 7.63
N THR A 19 -1.26 4.92 7.42
CA THR A 19 0.03 5.58 7.20
C THR A 19 0.13 5.96 5.74
N ASN A 20 0.07 7.25 5.43
CA ASN A 20 0.05 7.78 4.06
C ASN A 20 1.44 8.11 3.48
N GLN A 21 2.47 8.08 4.32
CA GLN A 21 3.83 8.45 3.95
C GLN A 21 4.83 7.35 4.33
N LEU A 22 5.89 7.23 3.54
CA LEU A 22 7.03 6.36 3.85
C LEU A 22 8.34 7.09 3.61
N ILE A 23 9.40 6.58 4.25
CA ILE A 23 10.77 7.05 4.06
C ILE A 23 11.48 6.00 3.20
N LEU A 24 12.08 6.44 2.10
CA LEU A 24 12.89 5.59 1.22
C LEU A 24 14.37 5.60 1.64
N ASN A 25 15.21 4.76 1.02
CA ASN A 25 16.62 4.60 1.38
C ASN A 25 17.43 5.90 1.19
N ASP A 26 16.96 6.80 0.32
CA ASP A 26 17.52 8.15 0.15
C ASP A 26 17.16 9.13 1.30
N SER A 27 16.47 8.66 2.33
CA SER A 27 16.01 9.42 3.50
C SER A 27 14.96 10.50 3.20
N ASN A 28 14.38 10.53 1.99
CA ASN A 28 13.28 11.43 1.65
C ASN A 28 11.94 10.80 2.00
N VAL A 29 10.96 11.66 2.29
CA VAL A 29 9.57 11.29 2.57
C VAL A 29 8.78 11.35 1.27
N TYR A 30 8.00 10.30 0.99
CA TYR A 30 7.11 10.22 -0.15
C TYR A 30 5.69 9.87 0.28
N ASP A 31 4.71 10.47 -0.39
CA ASP A 31 3.31 10.05 -0.28
C ASP A 31 3.16 8.68 -0.96
N ARG A 32 2.48 7.76 -0.29
CA ARG A 32 2.21 6.41 -0.79
C ARG A 32 1.14 6.44 -1.87
N ILE A 33 1.11 5.40 -2.69
CA ILE A 33 0.09 5.16 -3.70
C ILE A 33 -1.01 4.28 -3.05
N ALA A 34 -2.26 4.71 -3.10
CA ALA A 34 -3.37 3.94 -2.56
C ALA A 34 -3.75 2.77 -3.49
N VAL A 35 -4.48 1.79 -2.97
CA VAL A 35 -5.03 0.70 -3.77
C VAL A 35 -5.91 1.28 -4.89
N GLY A 36 -5.58 0.96 -6.14
CA GLY A 36 -6.28 1.44 -7.33
C GLY A 36 -5.92 2.84 -7.82
N ASP A 37 -5.05 3.57 -7.13
CA ASP A 37 -4.54 4.84 -7.64
C ASP A 37 -3.60 4.63 -8.84
N LYS A 38 -3.32 5.73 -9.55
CA LYS A 38 -2.40 5.70 -10.69
C LYS A 38 -1.06 5.06 -10.31
N TYR A 39 -0.60 4.13 -11.15
CA TYR A 39 0.61 3.30 -10.96
C TYR A 39 0.51 2.16 -9.95
N ASP A 40 -0.58 2.04 -9.19
CA ASP A 40 -0.81 0.88 -8.33
C ASP A 40 -0.99 -0.41 -9.15
N PHE A 41 -0.83 -1.55 -8.51
CA PHE A 41 -1.08 -2.85 -9.13
C PHE A 41 -2.53 -2.99 -9.65
N TYR A 42 -3.48 -2.28 -9.04
CA TYR A 42 -4.91 -2.32 -9.38
C TYR A 42 -5.43 -1.05 -10.06
N ASP A 43 -4.55 -0.24 -10.64
CA ASP A 43 -4.91 0.98 -11.39
C ASP A 43 -6.05 0.70 -12.41
N GLY A 44 -7.11 1.50 -12.36
CA GLY A 44 -8.30 1.37 -13.19
C GLY A 44 -9.39 0.45 -12.64
N THR A 45 -9.24 -0.08 -11.43
CA THR A 45 -10.32 -0.80 -10.74
C THR A 45 -11.42 0.18 -10.31
N GLU A 46 -12.66 -0.08 -10.72
CA GLU A 46 -13.84 0.75 -10.42
C GLU A 46 -14.75 0.17 -9.32
N ASP A 47 -14.46 -1.05 -8.84
CA ASP A 47 -15.25 -1.70 -7.80
C ASP A 47 -14.84 -1.18 -6.41
N GLU A 48 -15.69 -0.34 -5.82
CA GLU A 48 -15.46 0.26 -4.49
C GLU A 48 -15.34 -0.77 -3.36
N GLU A 49 -15.86 -1.99 -3.54
CA GLU A 49 -15.72 -3.07 -2.56
C GLU A 49 -14.45 -3.93 -2.78
N PHE A 50 -13.68 -3.63 -3.83
CA PHE A 50 -12.45 -4.35 -4.15
C PHE A 50 -11.43 -4.26 -3.02
N ARG A 51 -10.83 -5.41 -2.68
CA ARG A 51 -9.74 -5.52 -1.71
C ARG A 51 -8.53 -6.17 -2.34
N CYS A 52 -7.34 -5.63 -2.03
CA CYS A 52 -6.06 -6.21 -2.42
C CYS A 52 -5.98 -7.67 -1.96
N HIS A 53 -5.64 -8.57 -2.88
CA HIS A 53 -5.63 -10.01 -2.57
C HIS A 53 -4.56 -10.42 -1.56
N ASP A 54 -3.50 -9.62 -1.42
CA ASP A 54 -2.38 -9.90 -0.54
C ASP A 54 -2.60 -9.33 0.88
N CYS A 55 -2.91 -8.03 0.97
CA CYS A 55 -3.03 -7.36 2.27
C CYS A 55 -4.46 -7.03 2.72
N ASN A 56 -5.48 -7.33 1.92
CA ASN A 56 -6.91 -7.07 2.21
C ASN A 56 -7.30 -5.57 2.33
N ALA A 57 -6.40 -4.64 2.00
CA ALA A 57 -6.71 -3.21 1.92
C ALA A 57 -7.75 -2.93 0.82
N LEU A 58 -8.77 -2.17 1.17
CA LEU A 58 -9.86 -1.72 0.31
C LEU A 58 -9.37 -0.66 -0.69
N LEU A 59 -10.01 -0.61 -1.86
CA LEU A 59 -9.82 0.44 -2.85
C LEU A 59 -9.80 1.83 -2.20
N GLY A 60 -8.87 2.70 -2.63
CA GLY A 60 -8.68 4.05 -2.10
C GLY A 60 -8.00 4.13 -0.72
N ASN A 61 -7.70 3.01 -0.06
CA ASN A 61 -6.90 2.97 1.16
C ASN A 61 -5.44 2.58 0.85
N TYR A 62 -4.52 2.72 1.81
CA TYR A 62 -3.13 2.30 1.60
C TYR A 62 -2.93 0.81 1.90
N HIS A 63 -2.05 0.16 1.13
CA HIS A 63 -1.60 -1.20 1.40
C HIS A 63 -1.01 -1.32 2.81
N HIS A 64 -0.98 -2.53 3.38
CA HIS A 64 -0.24 -2.78 4.62
C HIS A 64 1.25 -3.05 4.36
N ALA A 65 2.07 -2.85 5.38
CA ALA A 65 3.51 -3.05 5.31
C ALA A 65 3.84 -4.45 4.78
N GLY A 66 4.73 -4.51 3.77
CA GLY A 66 5.17 -5.77 3.17
C GLY A 66 4.25 -6.34 2.09
N CYS A 67 3.25 -5.59 1.64
CA CYS A 67 2.34 -6.02 0.58
C CYS A 67 3.06 -6.20 -0.78
N ASP A 68 2.85 -7.35 -1.43
CA ASP A 68 3.37 -7.69 -2.76
C ASP A 68 2.78 -6.80 -3.87
N CYS A 69 1.63 -6.19 -3.63
CA CYS A 69 0.99 -5.27 -4.58
C CYS A 69 1.36 -3.80 -4.36
N GLU A 70 2.07 -3.46 -3.27
CA GLU A 70 2.42 -2.08 -3.01
C GLU A 70 3.52 -1.59 -3.96
N ILE A 71 3.29 -0.42 -4.55
CA ILE A 71 4.18 0.18 -5.55
C ILE A 71 4.97 1.34 -4.94
N CYS A 72 6.27 1.37 -5.21
CA CYS A 72 7.17 2.45 -4.79
C CYS A 72 6.78 3.78 -5.45
N PRO A 73 6.50 4.84 -4.68
CA PRO A 73 6.04 6.12 -5.24
C PRO A 73 7.13 6.88 -6.04
N LYS A 74 8.39 6.45 -5.93
CA LYS A 74 9.52 7.08 -6.64
C LYS A 74 9.83 6.43 -7.98
N CYS A 75 9.85 5.11 -8.06
CA CYS A 75 10.27 4.36 -9.26
C CYS A 75 9.16 3.51 -9.90
N HIS A 76 8.00 3.41 -9.26
CA HIS A 76 6.85 2.60 -9.68
C HIS A 76 7.14 1.10 -9.88
N GLN A 77 8.19 0.58 -9.25
CA GLN A 77 8.40 -0.86 -9.10
C GLN A 77 7.76 -1.34 -7.80
N GLN A 78 7.62 -2.66 -7.62
CA GLN A 78 7.13 -3.25 -6.38
C GLN A 78 7.99 -2.79 -5.19
N LEU A 79 7.36 -2.19 -4.17
CA LEU A 79 8.03 -1.52 -3.05
C LEU A 79 9.01 -2.45 -2.33
N ILE A 80 8.59 -3.68 -2.04
CA ILE A 80 9.39 -4.69 -1.33
C ILE A 80 10.61 -5.19 -2.11
N SER A 81 10.71 -4.87 -3.41
CA SER A 81 11.78 -5.34 -4.30
C SER A 81 12.70 -4.22 -4.81
N CYS A 82 12.32 -2.95 -4.59
CA CYS A 82 13.09 -1.80 -5.05
C CYS A 82 14.15 -1.37 -4.01
N ASP A 83 15.18 -0.68 -4.47
CA ASP A 83 16.28 -0.15 -3.63
C ASP A 83 16.27 1.39 -3.54
N CYS A 84 15.08 1.98 -3.67
CA CYS A 84 14.89 3.42 -3.79
C CYS A 84 15.05 4.20 -2.49
#